data_AF-A0A914XDF9-F1
#
_entry.id   AF-A0A914XDF9-F1
#
_cell.length_a   1.000
_cell.length_b   1.000
_cell.length_c   1.000
_cell.angle_alpha   90.00
_cell.angle_beta   90.00
_cell.angle_gamma   90.00
#
_symmetry.space_group_name_H-M   'P 1'
#
loop_
_entity.id
_entity.type
_entity.pdbx_description
1 polymer ?
#
loop_
_entity_poly.entity_id
_entity_poly.type
_entity_poly.pdbx_seq_one_letter_code
_entity_poly.pdbx_strand_id
1 'polypeptide(L)'
;MQAFLLEVARTVFLATETYNFLAHFIIFAGIRMVPRKDLVRSWLYFVQDTGSVTLTTLLFVPYRFWWISALQLIQHFGLVVAWDKTKPCKQVITWSSLESYKINDGKRWSAFLWDSYLGTLFDIGVHLWLSIHMLQTASVLQMALAVLMNMATFRTTMFNPRRSWARPGAEPEWVKKRMTADIKYD
;
A
#
# COMPACT_ATOMS: atom_id res chain seq x y z
N MET A 1 11.17 16.16 -26.63
CA MET A 1 10.73 14.78 -26.27
C MET A 1 11.05 14.43 -24.82
N GLN A 2 12.30 14.53 -24.36
CA GLN A 2 12.69 14.20 -22.97
C GLN A 2 11.92 14.96 -21.88
N ALA A 3 11.78 16.29 -22.02
CA ALA A 3 11.03 17.11 -21.06
C ALA A 3 9.55 16.70 -20.97
N PHE A 4 8.92 16.41 -22.11
CA PHE A 4 7.54 15.92 -22.14
C PHE A 4 7.38 14.58 -21.41
N LEU A 5 8.31 13.64 -21.62
CA LEU A 5 8.29 12.34 -20.94
C LEU A 5 8.46 12.49 -19.42
N LEU A 6 9.29 13.42 -18.97
CA LEU A 6 9.46 13.75 -17.54
C LEU A 6 8.16 14.32 -16.93
N GLU A 7 7.44 15.16 -17.65
CA GLU A 7 6.17 15.72 -17.16
C GLU A 7 5.04 14.67 -17.12
N VAL A 8 5.01 13.75 -18.09
CA VAL A 8 4.11 12.59 -18.06
C VAL A 8 4.48 11.68 -16.88
N ALA A 9 5.76 11.35 -16.72
CA ALA A 9 6.24 10.54 -15.61
C ALA A 9 5.90 11.17 -14.26
N ARG A 10 6.09 12.48 -14.10
CA ARG A 10 5.72 13.21 -12.88
C ARG A 10 4.25 13.00 -12.54
N THR A 11 3.36 13.07 -13.52
CA THR A 11 1.92 12.85 -13.30
C THR A 11 1.63 11.42 -12.82
N VAL A 12 2.23 10.43 -13.48
CA VAL A 12 2.03 9.01 -13.16
C VAL A 12 2.60 8.65 -11.79
N PHE A 13 3.82 9.09 -11.48
CA PHE A 13 4.43 8.84 -10.19
C PHE A 13 3.74 9.62 -9.07
N LEU A 14 3.31 10.86 -9.29
CA LEU A 14 2.51 11.61 -8.31
C LEU A 14 1.22 10.86 -7.97
N ALA A 15 0.51 10.37 -8.99
CA ALA A 15 -0.67 9.54 -8.78
C ALA A 15 -0.32 8.27 -8.01
N THR A 16 0.75 7.57 -8.39
CA THR A 16 1.18 6.31 -7.77
C THR A 16 1.58 6.46 -6.31
N GLU A 17 2.42 7.44 -5.96
CA GLU A 17 2.83 7.68 -4.57
C GLU A 17 1.64 8.11 -3.72
N THR A 18 0.74 8.94 -4.26
CA THR A 18 -0.48 9.35 -3.55
C THR A 18 -1.42 8.16 -3.37
N TYR A 19 -1.51 7.27 -4.37
CA TYR A 19 -2.27 6.03 -4.28
C TYR A 19 -1.70 5.12 -3.19
N ASN A 20 -0.38 4.89 -3.17
CA ASN A 20 0.27 4.04 -2.16
C ASN A 20 0.07 4.62 -0.75
N PHE A 21 0.28 5.93 -0.57
CA PHE A 21 -0.03 6.61 0.69
C PHE A 21 -1.47 6.35 1.16
N LEU A 22 -2.45 6.62 0.29
CA LEU A 22 -3.87 6.47 0.63
C LEU A 22 -4.27 5.00 0.81
N ALA A 23 -3.72 4.09 0.00
CA ALA A 23 -3.98 2.66 0.06
C ALA A 23 -3.48 2.08 1.37
N HIS A 24 -2.22 2.36 1.73
CA HIS A 24 -1.63 1.96 3.00
C HIS A 24 -2.38 2.59 4.17
N PHE A 25 -2.78 3.85 4.08
CA PHE A 25 -3.61 4.49 5.11
C PHE A 25 -4.98 3.84 5.27
N ILE A 26 -5.68 3.52 4.16
CA ILE A 26 -6.97 2.82 4.17
C ILE A 26 -6.86 1.46 4.82
N ILE A 27 -5.80 0.71 4.49
CA ILE A 27 -5.51 -0.60 5.08
C ILE A 27 -5.21 -0.40 6.57
N PHE A 28 -4.32 0.52 6.93
CA PHE A 28 -3.88 0.86 8.30
C PHE A 28 -4.99 1.38 9.20
N ALA A 29 -5.98 2.08 8.65
CA ALA A 29 -7.17 2.53 9.36
C ALA A 29 -8.28 1.46 9.39
N GLY A 30 -8.18 0.41 8.58
CA GLY A 30 -9.18 -0.66 8.52
C GLY A 30 -10.47 -0.29 7.82
N ILE A 31 -10.38 0.65 6.89
CA ILE A 31 -11.52 1.11 6.11
C ILE A 31 -11.89 0.04 5.07
N ARG A 32 -10.87 -0.53 4.40
CA ARG A 32 -11.01 -1.62 3.43
C ARG A 32 -9.86 -2.59 3.57
N MET A 33 -10.18 -3.88 3.57
CA MET A 33 -9.22 -4.99 3.70
C MET A 33 -9.65 -6.13 2.78
N VAL A 34 -8.77 -7.09 2.56
CA VAL A 34 -9.03 -8.28 1.72
C VAL A 34 -8.83 -9.56 2.53
N PRO A 35 -9.40 -10.70 2.09
CA PRO A 35 -9.07 -12.00 2.67
C PRO A 35 -7.56 -12.29 2.58
N ARG A 36 -7.00 -12.93 3.60
CA ARG A 36 -5.57 -13.28 3.69
C ARG A 36 -5.08 -14.01 2.45
N LYS A 37 -5.86 -14.98 1.97
CA LYS A 37 -5.55 -15.77 0.77
C LYS A 37 -5.41 -14.92 -0.49
N ASP A 38 -6.14 -13.81 -0.57
CA ASP A 38 -6.07 -12.89 -1.69
C ASP A 38 -4.85 -11.96 -1.57
N LEU A 39 -4.54 -11.54 -0.36
CA LEU A 39 -3.36 -10.73 -0.06
C LEU A 39 -2.06 -11.50 -0.34
N VAL A 40 -1.99 -12.80 -0.02
CA VAL A 40 -0.86 -13.65 -0.42
C VAL A 40 -0.60 -13.58 -1.93
N ARG A 41 -1.65 -13.47 -2.75
CA ARG A 41 -1.55 -13.40 -4.21
C ARG A 41 -1.19 -12.01 -4.73
N SER A 42 -1.24 -10.98 -3.91
CA SER A 42 -0.94 -9.59 -4.31
C SER A 42 0.55 -9.23 -4.18
N TRP A 43 1.47 -10.19 -4.22
CA TRP A 43 2.91 -9.92 -4.11
C TRP A 43 3.44 -8.93 -5.16
N LEU A 44 2.84 -8.92 -6.36
CA LEU A 44 3.18 -7.97 -7.44
C LEU A 44 2.94 -6.51 -7.04
N TYR A 45 2.04 -6.25 -6.08
CA TYR A 45 1.87 -4.91 -5.52
C TYR A 45 3.18 -4.40 -4.93
N PHE A 46 3.90 -5.21 -4.16
CA PHE A 46 5.16 -4.79 -3.54
C PHE A 46 6.26 -4.57 -4.57
N VAL A 47 6.23 -5.24 -5.72
CA VAL A 47 7.15 -4.95 -6.84
C VAL A 47 6.86 -3.58 -7.42
N GLN A 48 5.59 -3.28 -7.68
CA GLN A 48 5.16 -1.95 -8.12
C GLN A 48 5.53 -0.87 -7.09
N ASP A 49 5.31 -1.17 -5.81
CA ASP A 49 5.58 -0.26 -4.69
C ASP A 49 7.08 0.08 -4.61
N THR A 50 7.94 -0.96 -4.61
CA THR A 50 9.41 -0.82 -4.66
C THR A 50 9.85 0.01 -5.87
N GLY A 51 9.28 -0.29 -7.04
CA GLY A 51 9.59 0.41 -8.29
C GLY A 51 9.20 1.88 -8.24
N SER A 52 8.04 2.19 -7.65
CA SER A 52 7.56 3.56 -7.49
C SER A 52 8.50 4.38 -6.60
N VAL A 53 8.82 3.90 -5.39
CA VAL A 53 9.76 4.57 -4.47
C VAL A 53 11.11 4.79 -5.14
N THR A 54 11.64 3.76 -5.83
CA THR A 54 12.93 3.84 -6.52
C THR A 54 12.93 4.93 -7.59
N LEU A 55 11.96 4.89 -8.51
CA LEU A 55 11.93 5.79 -9.66
C LEU A 55 11.55 7.21 -9.25
N THR A 56 10.61 7.37 -8.31
CA THR A 56 10.26 8.69 -7.76
C THR A 56 11.48 9.33 -7.11
N THR A 57 12.23 8.56 -6.31
CA THR A 57 13.43 9.07 -5.64
C THR A 57 14.50 9.49 -6.64
N LEU A 58 14.79 8.64 -7.63
CA LEU A 58 15.85 8.92 -8.61
C LEU A 58 15.52 10.09 -9.54
N LEU A 59 14.25 10.27 -9.89
CA LEU A 59 13.83 11.24 -10.91
C LEU A 59 13.41 12.59 -10.34
N PHE A 60 12.84 12.64 -9.13
CA PHE A 60 12.13 13.84 -8.64
C PHE A 60 12.55 14.31 -7.25
N VAL A 61 13.30 13.50 -6.48
CA VAL A 61 13.63 13.82 -5.10
C VAL A 61 15.08 14.33 -4.99
N PRO A 62 15.34 15.42 -4.23
CA PRO A 62 16.69 15.88 -3.99
C PRO A 62 17.56 14.82 -3.30
N TYR A 63 18.81 14.68 -3.76
CA TYR A 63 19.76 13.69 -3.24
C TYR A 63 19.90 13.69 -1.72
N ARG A 64 19.79 14.83 -1.02
CA ARG A 64 19.99 14.91 0.44
C ARG A 64 19.08 14.00 1.28
N PHE A 65 17.99 13.48 0.72
CA PHE A 65 17.04 12.61 1.41
C PHE A 65 17.04 11.15 0.93
N TRP A 66 18.04 10.76 0.12
CA TRP A 66 18.13 9.43 -0.47
C TRP A 66 18.08 8.29 0.57
N TRP A 67 18.58 8.55 1.79
CA TRP A 67 18.66 7.55 2.85
C TRP A 67 17.29 7.10 3.37
N ILE A 68 16.27 7.98 3.34
CA ILE A 68 14.89 7.63 3.73
C ILE A 68 14.34 6.59 2.77
N SER A 69 14.48 6.85 1.46
CA SER A 69 14.10 5.92 0.41
C SER A 69 14.92 4.64 0.47
N ALA A 70 16.21 4.69 0.83
CA ALA A 70 17.02 3.48 0.98
C ALA A 70 16.49 2.54 2.08
N LEU A 71 16.10 3.09 3.24
CA LEU A 71 15.48 2.30 4.31
C LEU A 71 14.16 1.67 3.85
N GLN A 72 13.32 2.45 3.17
CA GLN A 72 12.08 1.97 2.57
C GLN A 72 12.32 0.82 1.58
N LEU A 73 13.34 0.96 0.72
CA LEU A 73 13.68 -0.07 -0.26
C LEU A 73 14.16 -1.36 0.42
N ILE A 74 14.95 -1.29 1.50
CA ILE A 74 15.35 -2.49 2.25
C ILE A 74 14.12 -3.25 2.77
N GLN A 75 13.15 -2.53 3.35
CA GLN A 75 11.90 -3.12 3.82
C GLN A 75 11.10 -3.75 2.67
N HIS A 76 10.89 -3.00 1.59
CA HIS A 76 10.14 -3.45 0.41
C HIS A 76 10.80 -4.66 -0.28
N PHE A 77 12.13 -4.64 -0.48
CA PHE A 77 12.85 -5.79 -1.05
C PHE A 77 12.72 -7.04 -0.17
N GLY A 78 12.78 -6.87 1.15
CA GLY A 78 12.50 -7.96 2.09
C GLY A 78 11.11 -8.56 1.86
N LEU A 79 10.08 -7.72 1.73
CA LEU A 79 8.71 -8.17 1.45
C LEU A 79 8.58 -8.83 0.08
N VAL A 80 9.24 -8.33 -0.97
CA VAL A 80 9.19 -8.92 -2.32
C VAL A 80 9.82 -10.32 -2.34
N VAL A 81 11.00 -10.48 -1.74
CA VAL A 81 11.75 -11.76 -1.79
C VAL A 81 11.13 -12.82 -0.87
N ALA A 82 10.69 -12.40 0.31
CA ALA A 82 10.24 -13.27 1.39
C ALA A 82 8.71 -13.33 1.57
N TRP A 83 7.94 -12.78 0.63
CA TRP A 83 6.47 -12.75 0.69
C TRP A 83 5.87 -14.12 1.02
N ASP A 84 5.05 -14.18 2.08
CA ASP A 84 4.43 -15.41 2.63
C ASP A 84 5.40 -16.54 3.02
N LYS A 85 6.72 -16.32 2.99
CA LYS A 85 7.75 -17.32 3.38
C LYS A 85 8.20 -17.17 4.82
N THR A 86 8.48 -15.93 5.25
CA THR A 86 9.04 -15.66 6.58
C THR A 86 7.99 -15.18 7.57
N LYS A 87 8.23 -15.40 8.86
CA LYS A 87 7.34 -14.96 9.94
C LYS A 87 6.99 -13.46 9.86
N PRO A 88 7.95 -12.53 9.64
CA PRO A 88 7.61 -11.10 9.48
C PRO A 88 6.65 -10.83 8.31
N CYS A 89 6.86 -11.47 7.15
CA CYS A 89 5.96 -11.29 6.01
C CYS A 89 4.57 -11.87 6.28
N LYS A 90 4.49 -13.04 6.92
CA LYS A 90 3.21 -13.64 7.32
C LYS A 90 2.47 -12.78 8.35
N GLN A 91 3.19 -12.14 9.27
CA GLN A 91 2.61 -11.15 10.19
C GLN A 91 2.04 -9.96 9.41
N VAL A 92 2.81 -9.40 8.45
CA VAL A 92 2.36 -8.31 7.57
C VAL A 92 1.06 -8.66 6.84
N ILE A 93 1.04 -9.83 6.21
CA ILE A 93 -0.12 -10.37 5.51
C ILE A 93 -1.31 -10.53 6.46
N THR A 94 -1.06 -11.06 7.64
CA THR A 94 -2.12 -11.39 8.59
C THR A 94 -2.76 -10.12 9.14
N TRP A 95 -1.99 -9.17 9.68
CA TRP A 95 -2.56 -7.94 10.27
C TRP A 95 -3.29 -7.09 9.22
N SER A 96 -2.87 -7.15 7.96
CA SER A 96 -3.48 -6.43 6.84
C SER A 96 -4.73 -7.13 6.27
N SER A 97 -5.12 -8.30 6.79
CA SER A 97 -6.23 -9.10 6.28
C SER A 97 -7.53 -8.94 7.09
N LEU A 98 -8.67 -9.24 6.46
CA LEU A 98 -9.98 -9.26 7.12
C LEU A 98 -10.01 -10.23 8.31
N GLU A 99 -9.29 -11.34 8.21
CA GLU A 99 -9.27 -12.38 9.23
C GLU A 99 -8.61 -11.89 10.53
N SER A 100 -7.64 -10.97 10.49
CA SER A 100 -7.08 -10.37 11.71
C SER A 100 -8.11 -9.58 12.51
N TYR A 101 -9.03 -8.88 11.83
CA TYR A 101 -10.12 -8.17 12.51
C TYR A 101 -11.07 -9.15 13.22
N LYS A 102 -11.33 -10.31 12.60
CA LYS A 102 -12.19 -11.35 13.18
C LYS A 102 -11.55 -12.03 14.39
N ILE A 103 -10.25 -12.34 14.34
CA ILE A 103 -9.54 -13.02 15.42
C ILE A 103 -9.43 -12.17 16.68
N ASN A 104 -9.31 -10.84 16.51
CA ASN A 104 -9.14 -9.94 17.64
C ASN A 104 -10.49 -9.39 18.17
N ASP A 105 -11.62 -10.06 17.92
CA ASP A 105 -12.96 -9.59 18.29
C ASP A 105 -13.25 -8.14 17.85
N GLY A 106 -12.81 -7.79 16.64
CA GLY A 106 -12.91 -6.43 16.09
C GLY A 106 -11.88 -5.43 16.63
N LYS A 107 -10.93 -5.87 17.47
CA LYS A 107 -9.84 -5.00 17.95
C LYS A 107 -8.68 -4.98 16.96
N ARG A 108 -8.46 -3.82 16.38
CA ARG A 108 -7.43 -3.59 15.36
C ARG A 108 -6.00 -3.53 15.92
N TRP A 109 -5.86 -3.09 17.17
CA TRP A 109 -4.58 -2.79 17.80
C TRP A 109 -4.26 -3.82 18.89
N SER A 110 -3.80 -5.00 18.50
CA SER A 110 -3.24 -5.96 19.45
C SER A 110 -1.73 -5.71 19.65
N ALA A 111 -1.25 -5.87 20.88
CA ALA A 111 0.15 -5.63 21.23
C ALA A 111 1.14 -6.58 20.53
N PHE A 112 0.66 -7.66 19.90
CA PHE A 112 1.50 -8.65 19.23
C PHE A 112 2.02 -8.21 17.85
N LEU A 113 1.52 -7.09 17.30
CA LEU A 113 1.77 -6.68 15.91
C LEU A 113 2.41 -5.28 15.80
N TRP A 114 3.01 -4.77 16.88
CA TRP A 114 3.63 -3.43 16.91
C TRP A 114 4.67 -3.20 15.82
N ASP A 115 5.55 -4.17 15.57
CA ASP A 115 6.56 -4.07 14.52
C ASP A 115 5.93 -3.88 13.13
N SER A 116 4.80 -4.54 12.90
CA SER A 116 4.05 -4.41 11.66
C SER A 116 3.38 -3.04 11.54
N TYR A 117 2.85 -2.49 12.64
CA TYR A 117 2.28 -1.13 12.64
C TYR A 117 3.32 -0.06 12.38
N LEU A 118 4.50 -0.17 13.01
CA LEU A 118 5.60 0.77 12.82
C LEU A 118 6.13 0.70 11.38
N GLY A 119 6.31 -0.50 10.84
CA GLY A 119 6.73 -0.68 9.45
C GLY A 119 5.75 -0.06 8.45
N THR A 120 4.44 -0.21 8.67
CA THR A 120 3.43 0.41 7.79
C THR A 120 3.25 1.90 8.04
N LEU A 121 3.42 2.39 9.25
CA LEU A 121 3.40 3.82 9.52
C LEU A 121 4.60 4.52 8.85
N PHE A 122 5.77 3.88 8.87
CA PHE A 122 6.93 4.33 8.12
C PHE A 122 6.63 4.36 6.61
N ASP A 123 6.06 3.27 6.07
CA ASP A 123 5.62 3.15 4.67
C ASP A 123 4.70 4.31 4.25
N ILE A 124 3.64 4.56 5.03
CA ILE A 124 2.71 5.69 4.86
C ILE A 124 3.47 7.02 4.85
N GLY A 125 4.38 7.21 5.81
CA GLY A 125 5.17 8.43 5.94
C GLY A 125 6.06 8.70 4.73
N VAL A 126 6.72 7.66 4.20
CA VAL A 126 7.58 7.77 3.01
C VAL A 126 6.75 8.13 1.78
N HIS A 127 5.65 7.44 1.51
CA HIS A 127 4.80 7.75 0.36
C HIS A 127 4.15 9.13 0.45
N LEU A 128 3.73 9.56 1.64
CA LEU A 128 3.23 10.91 1.86
C LEU A 128 4.31 11.95 1.57
N TRP A 129 5.52 11.72 2.07
CA TRP A 129 6.65 12.62 1.90
C TRP A 129 7.07 12.74 0.42
N LEU A 130 7.13 11.62 -0.30
CA LEU A 130 7.37 11.59 -1.75
C LEU A 130 6.28 12.36 -2.50
N SER A 131 5.01 12.10 -2.18
CA SER A 131 3.85 12.79 -2.78
C SER A 131 3.93 14.31 -2.57
N ILE A 132 4.26 14.76 -1.35
CA ILE A 132 4.40 16.20 -1.04
C ILE A 132 5.53 16.83 -1.86
N HIS A 133 6.69 16.16 -1.97
CA HIS A 133 7.80 16.68 -2.78
C HIS A 133 7.43 16.78 -4.27
N MET A 134 6.70 15.81 -4.78
CA MET A 134 6.19 15.86 -6.15
C MET A 134 5.17 16.99 -6.35
N LEU A 135 4.28 17.21 -5.38
CA LEU A 135 3.28 18.28 -5.43
C LEU A 135 3.91 19.68 -5.49
N GLN A 136 5.02 19.91 -4.80
CA GLN A 136 5.72 21.21 -4.79
C GLN A 136 6.19 21.66 -6.18
N THR A 137 6.33 20.71 -7.11
CA THR A 137 6.85 20.96 -8.46
C THR A 137 5.85 20.56 -9.56
N ALA A 138 4.66 20.12 -9.18
CA ALA A 138 3.60 19.76 -10.12
C ALA A 138 2.79 20.99 -10.54
N SER A 139 2.35 21.01 -11.80
CA SER A 139 1.34 21.97 -12.27
C SER A 139 -0.06 21.58 -11.79
N VAL A 140 -0.98 22.54 -11.78
CA VAL A 140 -2.40 22.32 -11.44
C VAL A 140 -3.02 21.22 -12.30
N LEU A 141 -2.68 21.17 -13.59
CA LEU A 141 -3.16 20.13 -14.49
C LEU A 141 -2.69 18.74 -14.05
N GLN A 142 -1.42 18.58 -13.69
CA GLN A 142 -0.87 17.29 -13.22
C GLN A 142 -1.52 16.86 -11.91
N MET A 143 -1.77 17.80 -10.99
CA MET A 143 -2.49 17.53 -9.74
C MET A 143 -3.91 17.04 -10.03
N ALA A 144 -4.65 17.71 -10.92
CA ALA A 144 -6.00 17.32 -11.31
C ALA A 144 -6.01 15.93 -11.96
N LEU A 145 -5.08 15.65 -12.87
CA LEU A 145 -4.96 14.34 -13.51
C LEU A 145 -4.62 13.24 -12.49
N ALA A 146 -3.69 13.49 -11.56
CA ALA A 146 -3.34 12.53 -10.52
C ALA A 146 -4.53 12.20 -9.61
N VAL A 147 -5.34 13.20 -9.24
CA VAL A 147 -6.59 13.01 -8.49
C VAL A 147 -7.56 12.12 -9.27
N LEU A 148 -7.79 12.40 -10.56
CA LEU A 148 -8.67 11.60 -11.40
C LEU A 148 -8.19 10.15 -11.54
N MET A 149 -6.88 9.95 -11.73
CA MET A 149 -6.26 8.62 -11.78
C MET A 149 -6.47 7.85 -10.47
N ASN A 150 -6.29 8.51 -9.32
CA ASN A 150 -6.52 7.90 -8.02
C ASN A 150 -7.98 7.55 -7.80
N MET A 151 -8.91 8.46 -8.11
CA MET A 151 -10.35 8.18 -8.03
C MET A 151 -10.74 6.97 -8.88
N ALA A 152 -10.27 6.92 -10.14
CA ALA A 152 -10.53 5.80 -11.04
C ALA A 152 -9.94 4.49 -10.49
N THR A 153 -8.70 4.53 -9.99
CA THR A 153 -8.02 3.36 -9.45
C THR A 153 -8.73 2.84 -8.20
N PHE A 154 -8.98 3.69 -7.20
CA PHE A 154 -9.73 3.30 -5.99
C PHE A 154 -11.12 2.75 -6.32
N ARG A 155 -11.82 3.38 -7.26
CA ARG A 155 -13.16 2.91 -7.68
C ARG A 155 -13.11 1.53 -8.33
N THR A 156 -12.08 1.24 -9.12
CA THR A 156 -11.96 -0.02 -9.87
C THR A 156 -11.31 -1.14 -9.08
N THR A 157 -10.52 -0.82 -8.05
CA THR A 157 -9.82 -1.77 -7.17
C THR A 157 -10.54 -1.92 -5.83
N MET A 158 -10.36 -0.99 -4.90
CA MET A 158 -10.76 -1.12 -3.49
C MET A 158 -12.25 -0.94 -3.23
N PHE A 159 -12.91 -0.09 -4.03
CA PHE A 159 -14.34 0.22 -3.88
C PHE A 159 -15.19 -0.43 -4.98
N ASN A 160 -14.66 -1.45 -5.64
CA ASN A 160 -15.37 -2.24 -6.63
C ASN A 160 -16.07 -3.43 -5.96
N PRO A 161 -17.41 -3.55 -6.01
CA PRO A 161 -18.15 -4.63 -5.38
C PRO A 161 -17.86 -6.02 -5.96
N ARG A 162 -17.19 -6.09 -7.14
CA ARG A 162 -16.74 -7.34 -7.77
C ARG A 162 -15.35 -7.78 -7.33
N ARG A 163 -14.66 -6.98 -6.50
CA ARG A 163 -13.34 -7.30 -5.93
C ARG A 163 -13.50 -7.65 -4.45
N SER A 164 -12.51 -8.36 -3.89
CA SER A 164 -12.60 -8.90 -2.54
C SER A 164 -12.32 -7.88 -1.43
N TRP A 165 -12.11 -6.62 -1.79
CA TRP A 165 -11.97 -5.52 -0.85
C TRP A 165 -13.30 -5.26 -0.12
N ALA A 166 -13.33 -5.52 1.17
CA ALA A 166 -14.51 -5.36 2.01
C ALA A 166 -14.20 -4.49 3.23
N ARG A 167 -15.26 -3.90 3.80
CA ARG A 167 -15.19 -3.26 5.10
C ARG A 167 -15.24 -4.36 6.17
N PRO A 168 -14.33 -4.37 7.15
CA PRO A 168 -14.40 -5.31 8.26
C PRO A 168 -15.76 -5.24 8.98
N GLY A 169 -16.39 -6.38 9.22
CA GLY A 169 -17.71 -6.51 9.84
C GLY A 169 -18.90 -6.28 8.90
N ALA A 170 -18.66 -5.94 7.62
CA ALA A 170 -19.68 -5.75 6.60
C ALA A 170 -19.29 -6.44 5.28
N GLU A 171 -18.71 -7.62 5.36
CA GLU A 171 -18.26 -8.40 4.21
C GLU A 171 -19.43 -9.05 3.46
N PRO A 172 -19.44 -9.03 2.12
CA PRO A 172 -20.37 -9.85 1.35
C PRO A 172 -20.16 -11.35 1.60
N GLU A 173 -21.23 -12.15 1.52
CA GLU A 173 -21.17 -13.61 1.78
C GLU A 173 -20.12 -14.34 0.93
N TRP A 174 -19.94 -13.94 -0.33
CA TRP A 174 -18.93 -14.55 -1.20
C TRP A 174 -17.49 -14.22 -0.76
N VAL A 175 -17.26 -13.07 -0.10
CA VAL A 175 -15.98 -12.70 0.51
C VAL A 175 -15.76 -13.51 1.78
N LYS A 176 -16.79 -13.63 2.63
CA LYS A 176 -16.72 -14.44 3.87
C LYS A 176 -16.34 -15.89 3.59
N LYS A 177 -16.88 -16.49 2.52
CA LYS A 177 -16.53 -17.86 2.09
C LYS A 177 -15.05 -18.06 1.74
N ARG A 178 -14.32 -16.98 1.44
CA ARG A 178 -12.89 -17.01 1.09
C ARG A 178 -11.97 -16.76 2.28
N MET A 179 -12.53 -16.27 3.39
CA MET A 179 -11.79 -16.06 4.62
C MET A 179 -11.49 -17.41 5.28
N THR A 180 -10.27 -17.60 5.78
CA THR A 180 -9.88 -18.84 6.47
C THR A 180 -10.15 -18.76 7.97
N ALA A 181 -10.66 -19.83 8.57
CA ALA A 181 -10.87 -19.91 10.01
C ALA A 181 -9.55 -20.05 10.80
N ASP A 182 -8.55 -20.69 10.19
CA ASP A 182 -7.26 -20.99 10.83
C ASP A 182 -6.17 -20.03 10.37
N ILE A 183 -5.99 -18.89 11.04
CA ILE A 183 -4.73 -18.16 10.95
C ILE A 183 -3.80 -18.72 12.03
N LYS A 184 -2.77 -19.44 11.60
CA LYS A 184 -1.64 -19.77 12.47
C LYS A 184 -0.56 -18.71 12.32
N TYR A 185 -0.13 -18.13 13.45
CA TYR A 185 0.96 -17.14 13.54
C TYR A 185 2.36 -17.82 13.58
N ASP A 186 2.54 -18.87 12.78
CA ASP A 186 3.76 -19.69 12.77
C ASP A 186 4.94 -18.93 12.12
#